data_AF-A0A972XEK2-F1
#
_entry.id   AF-A0A972XEK2-F1
#
_cell.length_a   1.000
_cell.length_b   1.000
_cell.length_c   1.000
_cell.angle_alpha   90.00
_cell.angle_beta   90.00
_cell.angle_gamma   90.00
#
_symmetry.space_group_name_H-M   'P 1'
#
loop_
_entity.id
_entity.type
_entity.pdbx_description
1 polymer ?
#
loop_
_entity_poly.entity_id
_entity_poly.type
_entity_poly.pdbx_seq_one_letter_code
_entity_poly.pdbx_strand_id
1 'polypeptide(L)'
;MPAIRDRELPWQEGETITGWVFLFGIVPFSKHRLHVARIDDAAMTLSSQEGGGVIRRWNHDIIVTPRDDASCEYRDVVDIGAGIFTPVIALYARWFYFMRQRRWRALAKELS
;
A
#
# COMPACT_ATOMS: atom_id res chain seq x y z
N MET A 1 -8.57 2.06 -5.01
CA MET A 1 -8.82 3.42 -5.54
C MET A 1 -9.30 3.29 -6.98
N PRO A 2 -10.42 3.89 -7.39
CA PRO A 2 -10.88 3.85 -8.78
C PRO A 2 -9.90 4.50 -9.76
N ALA A 3 -9.20 5.55 -9.31
CA ALA A 3 -8.27 6.33 -10.14
C ALA A 3 -7.04 5.54 -10.68
N ILE A 4 -6.78 4.35 -10.15
CA ILE A 4 -5.65 3.49 -10.55
C ILE A 4 -6.11 2.11 -11.03
N ARG A 5 -7.43 1.89 -11.14
CA ARG A 5 -8.00 0.56 -11.40
C ARG A 5 -7.70 0.07 -12.82
N ASP A 6 -7.72 0.98 -13.79
CA ASP A 6 -7.57 0.67 -15.22
C ASP A 6 -6.23 1.21 -15.76
N ARG A 7 -5.23 1.35 -14.86
CA ARG A 7 -3.91 1.86 -15.24
C ARG A 7 -3.01 0.73 -15.69
N GLU A 8 -2.48 0.85 -16.90
CA GLU A 8 -1.54 -0.12 -17.49
C GLU A 8 -0.08 0.37 -17.47
N LEU A 9 0.16 1.66 -17.24
CA LEU A 9 1.50 2.25 -17.23
C LEU A 9 2.24 1.91 -15.93
N PRO A 10 3.55 1.58 -16.01
CA PRO A 10 4.38 1.36 -14.83
C PRO A 10 4.41 2.61 -13.92
N TRP A 11 4.62 2.37 -12.64
CA TRP A 11 4.77 3.44 -11.66
C TRP A 11 6.09 4.17 -11.87
N GLN A 12 6.07 5.50 -11.74
CA GLN A 12 7.27 6.32 -11.81
C GLN A 12 7.51 7.03 -10.47
N GLU A 13 8.78 7.15 -10.08
CA GLU A 13 9.16 7.95 -8.94
C GLU A 13 8.76 9.43 -9.14
N GLY A 14 8.28 10.07 -8.08
CA GLY A 14 7.76 11.43 -8.09
C GLY A 14 6.31 11.54 -8.57
N GLU A 15 5.72 10.46 -9.07
CA GLU A 15 4.34 10.47 -9.54
C GLU A 15 3.35 10.72 -8.40
N THR A 16 2.36 11.57 -8.65
CA THR A 16 1.33 11.89 -7.68
C THR A 16 -0.05 11.66 -8.25
N ILE A 17 -0.79 10.72 -7.67
CA ILE A 17 -2.16 10.39 -8.06
C ILE A 17 -3.09 10.82 -6.94
N THR A 18 -4.16 11.52 -7.28
CA THR A 18 -5.20 11.87 -6.30
C THR A 18 -6.48 11.12 -6.64
N GLY A 19 -7.01 10.38 -5.68
CA GLY A 19 -8.19 9.56 -5.89
C GLY A 19 -8.97 9.29 -4.62
N TRP A 20 -10.22 8.84 -4.79
CA TRP A 20 -11.02 8.39 -3.68
C TRP A 20 -10.55 7.01 -3.21
N VAL A 21 -10.30 6.91 -1.90
CA VAL A 21 -10.10 5.63 -1.22
C VAL A 21 -11.42 5.21 -0.63
N PHE A 22 -11.80 3.98 -0.93
CA PHE A 22 -13.00 3.35 -0.38
C PHE A 22 -12.56 2.28 0.62
N LEU A 23 -12.96 2.45 1.88
CA LEU A 23 -12.84 1.39 2.87
C LEU A 23 -13.75 0.21 2.48
N PHE A 24 -13.21 -1.00 2.56
CA PHE A 24 -13.88 -2.23 2.10
C PHE A 24 -14.38 -2.18 0.64
N GLY A 25 -13.91 -1.23 -0.17
CA GLY A 25 -14.39 -1.02 -1.55
C GLY A 25 -15.76 -0.34 -1.67
N ILE A 26 -16.41 0.03 -0.56
CA ILE A 26 -17.79 0.57 -0.55
C ILE A 26 -17.90 1.90 0.19
N VAL A 27 -17.20 2.06 1.32
CA VAL A 27 -17.34 3.27 2.16
C VAL A 27 -16.37 4.33 1.68
N PRO A 28 -16.81 5.48 1.12
CA PRO A 28 -15.90 6.56 0.74
C PRO A 28 -15.23 7.10 1.99
N PHE A 29 -13.97 6.76 2.16
CA PHE A 29 -13.25 7.07 3.40
C PHE A 29 -12.66 8.47 3.32
N SER A 30 -11.95 8.76 2.23
CA SER A 30 -11.36 10.08 1.99
C SER A 30 -10.79 10.16 0.57
N LYS A 31 -10.55 11.40 0.11
CA LYS A 31 -9.77 11.69 -1.10
C LYS A 31 -8.30 11.72 -0.70
N HIS A 32 -7.55 10.71 -1.12
CA HIS A 32 -6.13 10.58 -0.82
C HIS A 32 -5.29 11.00 -2.01
N ARG A 33 -4.20 11.69 -1.72
CA ARG A 33 -3.07 11.86 -2.60
C ARG A 33 -2.10 10.71 -2.30
N LEU A 34 -1.81 9.89 -3.30
CA LEU A 34 -0.74 8.90 -3.31
C LEU A 34 0.42 9.49 -4.09
N HIS A 35 1.52 9.73 -3.40
CA HIS A 35 2.77 10.16 -4.00
C HIS A 35 3.76 9.00 -3.97
N VAL A 36 4.26 8.58 -5.13
CA VAL A 36 5.33 7.59 -5.22
C VAL A 36 6.62 8.30 -4.87
N ALA A 37 7.06 8.16 -3.62
CA ALA A 37 8.20 8.89 -3.10
C ALA A 37 9.52 8.33 -3.61
N ARG A 38 9.62 7.00 -3.76
CA ARG A 38 10.83 6.34 -4.24
C ARG A 38 10.53 4.97 -4.83
N ILE A 39 11.19 4.64 -5.94
CA ILE A 39 11.25 3.27 -6.47
C ILE A 39 12.73 2.88 -6.54
N ASP A 40 13.14 1.97 -5.67
CA ASP A 40 14.52 1.48 -5.63
C ASP A 40 14.56 0.02 -6.08
N ASP A 41 14.97 -0.21 -7.33
CA ASP A 41 15.08 -1.55 -7.90
C ASP A 41 16.22 -2.35 -7.26
N ALA A 42 17.30 -1.70 -6.82
CA ALA A 42 18.45 -2.36 -6.20
C ALA A 42 18.13 -2.84 -4.78
N ALA A 43 17.42 -2.01 -4.01
CA ALA A 43 16.92 -2.34 -2.68
C ALA A 43 15.56 -3.07 -2.71
N MET A 44 14.98 -3.27 -3.90
CA MET A 44 13.64 -3.83 -4.13
C MET A 44 12.59 -3.23 -3.18
N THR A 45 12.62 -1.90 -3.08
CA THR A 45 11.78 -1.13 -2.15
C THR A 45 10.98 -0.08 -2.91
N LEU A 46 9.66 -0.11 -2.71
CA LEU A 46 8.73 0.91 -3.18
C LEU A 46 8.21 1.69 -1.98
N SER A 47 8.45 3.00 -1.96
CA SER A 47 7.97 3.89 -0.90
C SER A 47 6.89 4.82 -1.45
N SER A 48 5.72 4.81 -0.84
CA SER A 48 4.65 5.77 -1.10
C SER A 48 4.40 6.66 0.11
N GLN A 49 4.10 7.93 -0.17
CA GLN A 49 3.61 8.89 0.81
C GLN A 49 2.17 9.21 0.47
N GLU A 50 1.27 8.84 1.36
CA GLU A 50 -0.15 8.99 1.17
C GLU A 50 -0.75 9.88 2.25
N GLY A 51 -1.78 10.64 1.88
CA GLY A 51 -2.46 11.53 2.81
C GLY A 51 -3.74 12.09 2.23
N GLY A 52 -4.73 12.34 3.08
CA GLY A 52 -6.01 12.89 2.68
C GLY A 52 -7.08 12.79 3.77
N GLY A 53 -7.85 13.87 3.94
CA GLY A 53 -8.97 13.94 4.87
C GLY A 53 -8.51 13.73 6.33
N VAL A 54 -9.02 12.68 6.98
CA VAL A 54 -8.69 12.35 8.38
C VAL A 54 -7.30 11.72 8.55
N ILE A 55 -6.73 11.16 7.47
CA ILE A 55 -5.38 10.58 7.47
C ILE A 55 -4.41 11.67 7.04
N ARG A 56 -3.61 12.16 8.00
CA ARG A 56 -2.59 13.19 7.75
C ARG A 56 -1.31 12.60 7.18
N ARG A 57 -0.97 11.38 7.61
CA ARG A 57 0.21 10.66 7.16
C ARG A 57 -0.14 9.18 7.00
N TRP A 58 0.24 8.65 5.85
CA TRP A 58 0.22 7.23 5.55
C TRP A 58 1.44 6.97 4.68
N ASN A 59 2.57 6.71 5.31
CA ASN A 59 3.77 6.34 4.58
C ASN A 59 3.79 4.82 4.50
N HIS A 60 3.91 4.28 3.30
CA HIS A 60 3.91 2.84 3.07
C HIS A 60 5.17 2.46 2.30
N ASP A 61 5.98 1.61 2.91
CA ASP A 61 7.11 0.96 2.27
C ASP A 61 6.76 -0.49 1.99
N ILE A 62 6.92 -0.90 0.73
CA ILE A 62 6.84 -2.28 0.28
C ILE A 62 8.26 -2.72 -0.02
N ILE A 63 8.73 -3.71 0.72
CA ILE A 63 10.09 -4.23 0.60
C ILE A 63 9.98 -5.70 0.21
N VAL A 64 10.69 -6.08 -0.85
CA VAL A 64 10.84 -7.46 -1.26
C VAL A 64 12.30 -7.85 -1.05
N THR A 65 12.57 -8.97 -0.39
CA THR A 65 13.92 -9.47 -0.19
C THR A 65 13.98 -10.91 -0.69
N PRO A 66 14.87 -11.25 -1.63
CA PRO A 66 14.97 -12.62 -2.12
C PRO A 66 15.59 -13.47 -1.01
N ARG A 67 15.01 -14.66 -0.77
CA ARG A 67 15.50 -15.59 0.26
C ARG A 67 16.20 -16.78 -0.36
N ASP A 68 15.67 -17.30 -1.45
CA ASP A 68 16.28 -18.31 -2.32
C ASP A 68 15.72 -18.18 -3.75
N ASP A 69 16.09 -19.08 -4.65
CA ASP A 69 15.69 -19.04 -6.06
C ASP A 69 14.17 -19.18 -6.29
N ALA A 70 13.42 -19.65 -5.29
CA ALA A 70 11.98 -19.91 -5.37
C ALA A 70 11.16 -19.15 -4.30
N SER A 71 11.80 -18.40 -3.41
CA SER A 71 11.14 -17.74 -2.28
C SER A 71 11.66 -16.34 -2.03
N CYS A 72 10.74 -15.48 -1.61
CA CYS A 72 11.03 -14.12 -1.21
C CYS A 72 10.30 -13.77 0.08
N GLU A 73 10.88 -12.83 0.82
CA GLU A 73 10.22 -12.16 1.93
C GLU A 73 9.55 -10.89 1.41
N TYR A 74 8.24 -10.82 1.59
CA TYR A 74 7.43 -9.65 1.27
C TYR A 74 7.03 -8.93 2.56
N ARG A 75 7.53 -7.70 2.74
CA ARG A 75 7.30 -6.89 3.94
C ARG A 75 6.60 -5.59 3.60
N ASP A 76 5.50 -5.31 4.29
CA ASP A 76 4.84 -4.02 4.29
C ASP A 76 5.15 -3.27 5.60
N VAL A 77 5.68 -2.06 5.52
CA VAL A 77 5.86 -1.15 6.66
C VAL A 77 4.97 0.06 6.45
N VAL A 78 4.13 0.38 7.44
CA VAL A 78 3.15 1.47 7.32
C VAL A 78 3.21 2.37 8.54
N ASP A 79 3.50 3.64 8.32
CA ASP A 79 3.40 4.70 9.33
C ASP A 79 2.09 5.47 9.14
N ILE A 80 1.20 5.34 10.11
CA ILE A 80 -0.15 5.90 10.09
C ILE A 80 -0.23 7.04 11.12
N GLY A 81 -0.55 8.23 10.63
CA GLY A 81 -0.87 9.40 11.44
C GLY A 81 -2.25 9.96 11.11
N ALA A 82 -3.22 9.81 12.03
CA ALA A 82 -4.59 10.27 11.84
C ALA A 82 -5.18 10.96 13.09
N GLY A 83 -4.32 11.49 13.97
CA GLY A 83 -4.75 12.15 15.21
C GLY A 83 -5.55 11.22 16.11
N ILE A 84 -6.72 11.65 16.58
CA ILE A 84 -7.59 10.87 17.47
C ILE A 84 -8.14 9.60 16.83
N PHE A 85 -8.19 9.52 15.50
CA PHE A 85 -8.67 8.34 14.77
C PHE A 85 -7.58 7.30 14.51
N THR A 86 -6.33 7.59 14.85
CA THR A 86 -5.18 6.67 14.69
C THR A 86 -5.45 5.25 15.22
N PRO A 87 -6.00 5.02 16.43
CA PRO A 87 -6.24 3.64 16.90
C PRO A 87 -7.26 2.88 16.05
N VAL A 88 -8.33 3.55 15.61
CA VAL A 88 -9.36 2.92 14.75
C VAL A 88 -8.77 2.57 13.39
N ILE A 89 -8.00 3.48 12.81
CA ILE A 89 -7.36 3.29 11.50
C ILE A 89 -6.26 2.22 11.59
N ALA A 90 -5.51 2.16 12.69
CA ALA A 90 -4.50 1.12 12.92
C ALA A 90 -5.14 -0.27 13.02
N LEU A 91 -6.29 -0.42 13.69
CA LEU A 91 -7.02 -1.68 13.75
C LEU A 91 -7.49 -2.12 12.36
N TYR A 92 -8.05 -1.18 11.59
CA TYR A 92 -8.45 -1.44 10.20
C TYR A 92 -7.24 -1.84 9.33
N ALA A 93 -6.14 -1.10 9.42
CA ALA A 93 -4.91 -1.38 8.66
C ALA A 93 -4.41 -2.79 8.97
N ARG A 94 -4.36 -3.17 10.24
CA ARG A 94 -3.94 -4.52 10.66
C ARG A 94 -4.81 -5.61 10.00
N TRP A 95 -6.12 -5.44 9.97
CA TRP A 95 -7.02 -6.38 9.27
C TRP A 95 -6.81 -6.39 7.75
N PHE A 96 -6.67 -5.21 7.14
CA PHE A 96 -6.43 -5.04 5.70
C PHE A 96 -5.15 -5.73 5.25
N TYR A 97 -4.02 -5.49 5.94
CA TYR A 97 -2.75 -6.11 5.62
C TYR A 97 -2.75 -7.61 5.91
N PHE A 98 -3.47 -8.09 6.95
CA PHE A 98 -3.65 -9.52 7.16
C PHE A 98 -4.33 -10.20 5.95
N MET A 99 -5.41 -9.60 5.45
CA MET A 99 -6.12 -10.11 4.27
C MET A 99 -5.26 -10.04 3.00
N ARG A 100 -4.53 -8.93 2.80
CA ARG A 100 -3.60 -8.74 1.68
C ARG A 100 -2.51 -9.81 1.69
N GLN A 101 -1.86 -10.03 2.83
CA GLN A 101 -0.83 -11.06 3.01
C GLN A 101 -1.37 -12.47 2.76
N ARG A 102 -2.61 -12.75 3.16
CA ARG A 102 -3.27 -14.04 2.85
C ARG A 102 -3.48 -14.23 1.35
N ARG A 103 -3.88 -13.17 0.63
CA ARG A 103 -4.07 -13.21 -0.83
C ARG A 103 -2.75 -13.37 -1.57
N TRP A 104 -1.69 -12.67 -1.15
CA TRP A 104 -0.34 -12.84 -1.71
C TRP A 104 0.16 -14.26 -1.57
N ARG A 105 0.00 -14.87 -0.39
CA ARG A 105 0.37 -16.28 -0.19
C ARG A 105 -0.45 -17.25 -1.03
N ALA A 106 -1.72 -16.94 -1.30
CA ALA A 106 -2.55 -17.76 -2.19
C ALA A 106 -2.04 -17.66 -3.64
N LEU A 107 -1.79 -16.44 -4.12
CA LEU A 107 -1.24 -16.20 -5.46
C LEU A 107 0.14 -16.84 -5.63
N ALA A 108 1.02 -16.73 -4.64
CA ALA A 108 2.35 -17.34 -4.68
C ALA A 108 2.29 -18.87 -4.85
N LYS A 109 1.25 -19.53 -4.33
CA LYS A 109 1.03 -20.98 -4.52
C LYS A 109 0.47 -21.33 -5.90
N GLU A 110 -0.19 -20.39 -6.57
CA GLU A 110 -0.68 -20.60 -7.95
C GLU A 110 0.44 -20.38 -8.98
N LEU A 111 1.48 -19.62 -8.61
CA LEU A 111 2.63 -19.31 -9.46
C LEU A 111 3.84 -20.25 -9.25
N SER A 112 3.81 -21.09 -8.21
CA SER A 112 4.82 -22.12 -7.91
C SER A 112 4.51 -23.43 -8.62
#